data_AF-A0A1R1SLK9-F1
#
_entry.id   AF-A0A1R1SLK9-F1
#
_cell.length_a   1.000
_cell.length_b   1.000
_cell.length_c   1.000
_cell.angle_alpha   90.00
_cell.angle_beta   90.00
_cell.angle_gamma   90.00
#
_symmetry.space_group_name_H-M   'P 1'
#
loop_
_entity.id
_entity.type
_entity.pdbx_description
1 polymer ?
#
loop_
_entity_poly.entity_id
_entity_poly.type
_entity_poly.pdbx_seq_one_letter_code
_entity_poly.pdbx_strand_id
1 'polypeptide(L)'
;MTTPPTAGHNDGWEMDQLHRDEITVAMNWVIRTCQQIVRERSHKTFWAPAGTTDSTPTPEQLMQTAREDVLDKLLRIINGAQCVMKDIEHQRAKRKT
;
A
#
# COMPACT_ATOMS: atom_id res chain seq x y z
N MET A 1 4.25 -31.60 40.93
CA MET A 1 4.54 -31.43 39.50
C MET A 1 3.21 -31.37 38.77
N THR A 2 2.80 -30.19 38.34
CA THR A 2 1.56 -29.96 37.58
C THR A 2 1.94 -29.14 36.36
N THR A 3 1.69 -29.71 35.19
CA THR A 3 1.98 -29.15 33.87
C THR A 3 1.21 -27.85 33.64
N PRO A 4 1.82 -26.80 33.04
CA PRO A 4 1.07 -25.65 32.59
C PRO A 4 0.44 -25.95 31.22
N PRO A 5 -0.89 -25.86 31.05
CA PRO A 5 -1.50 -25.99 29.74
C PRO A 5 -1.97 -24.60 29.27
N THR A 6 -1.18 -23.86 28.48
CA THR A 6 -1.71 -22.67 27.77
C THR A 6 -0.84 -22.14 26.61
N ALA A 7 -0.18 -23.00 25.83
CA ALA A 7 0.52 -22.52 24.63
C ALA A 7 -0.46 -22.15 23.49
N GLY A 8 -1.54 -22.92 23.29
CA GLY A 8 -2.41 -22.76 22.10
C GLY A 8 -3.38 -21.56 22.08
N HIS A 9 -3.60 -20.86 23.20
CA HIS A 9 -4.55 -19.72 23.24
C HIS A 9 -3.87 -18.39 22.89
N ASN A 10 -2.58 -18.22 23.21
CA ASN A 10 -1.85 -16.99 22.94
C ASN A 10 -1.39 -16.90 21.49
N ASP A 11 -0.95 -18.01 20.88
CA ASP A 11 -0.40 -18.03 19.51
C ASP A 11 -1.45 -17.64 18.45
N GLY A 12 -2.73 -17.96 18.69
CA GLY A 12 -3.83 -17.61 17.79
C GLY A 12 -4.12 -16.10 17.81
N TRP A 13 -4.22 -15.52 19.01
CA TRP A 13 -4.41 -14.08 19.20
C TRP A 13 -3.23 -13.31 18.62
N GLU A 14 -1.99 -13.69 18.97
CA GLU A 14 -0.79 -12.99 18.53
C GLU A 14 -0.69 -12.93 17.01
N MET A 15 -1.01 -14.02 16.34
CA MET A 15 -0.99 -14.08 14.88
C MET A 15 -2.12 -13.30 14.22
N ASP A 16 -3.33 -13.31 14.79
CA ASP A 16 -4.42 -12.46 14.32
C ASP A 16 -4.06 -10.97 14.49
N GLN A 17 -3.34 -10.62 15.56
CA GLN A 17 -2.83 -9.25 15.76
C GLN A 17 -1.77 -8.89 14.73
N LEU A 18 -0.81 -9.77 14.46
CA LEU A 18 0.20 -9.58 13.41
C LEU A 18 -0.44 -9.36 12.04
N HIS A 19 -1.44 -10.16 11.66
CA HIS A 19 -2.16 -9.97 10.39
C HIS A 19 -2.88 -8.62 10.31
N ARG A 20 -3.50 -8.17 11.42
CA ARG A 20 -4.14 -6.85 11.48
C ARG A 20 -3.10 -5.73 11.31
N ASP A 21 -1.95 -5.87 11.96
CA ASP A 21 -0.87 -4.88 11.87
C ASP A 21 -0.29 -4.82 10.46
N GLU A 22 -0.07 -5.96 9.80
CA GLU A 22 0.40 -6.04 8.41
C GLU A 22 -0.58 -5.38 7.43
N ILE A 23 -1.88 -5.67 7.55
CA ILE A 23 -2.92 -5.01 6.74
C ILE A 23 -2.92 -3.50 6.98
N THR A 24 -2.82 -3.09 8.25
CA THR A 24 -2.81 -1.67 8.63
C THR A 24 -1.60 -0.95 8.04
N VAL A 25 -0.41 -1.55 8.12
CA VAL A 25 0.82 -1.00 7.54
C VAL A 25 0.70 -0.89 6.02
N ALA A 26 0.19 -1.94 5.35
CA ALA A 26 0.00 -1.93 3.90
C ALA A 26 -0.96 -0.81 3.46
N MET A 27 -2.11 -0.67 4.13
CA MET A 27 -3.09 0.36 3.80
C MET A 27 -2.59 1.77 4.15
N ASN A 28 -1.86 1.93 5.24
CA ASN A 28 -1.20 3.21 5.57
C ASN A 28 -0.19 3.61 4.50
N TRP A 29 0.50 2.66 3.88
CA TRP A 29 1.42 2.94 2.78
C TRP A 29 0.68 3.37 1.49
N VAL A 30 -0.48 2.77 1.20
CA VAL A 30 -1.39 3.24 0.14
C VAL A 30 -1.78 4.70 0.37
N ILE A 31 -2.28 5.03 1.56
CA ILE A 31 -2.71 6.38 1.91
C ILE A 31 -1.56 7.39 1.77
N ARG A 32 -0.38 7.06 2.29
CA ARG A 32 0.82 7.91 2.21
C ARG A 32 1.24 8.17 0.76
N THR A 33 1.16 7.15 -0.10
CA THR A 33 1.49 7.30 -1.53
C THR A 33 0.51 8.25 -2.22
N CYS A 34 -0.79 8.11 -1.97
CA CYS A 34 -1.79 9.03 -2.49
C CYS A 34 -1.54 10.47 -2.03
N GLN A 35 -1.23 10.66 -0.74
CA GLN A 35 -0.89 11.98 -0.19
C GLN A 35 0.35 12.57 -0.83
N GLN A 36 1.38 11.75 -1.08
CA GLN A 36 2.59 12.18 -1.77
C GLN A 36 2.31 12.64 -3.20
N ILE A 37 1.53 11.87 -3.96
CA ILE A 37 1.15 12.24 -5.34
C ILE A 37 0.41 13.57 -5.35
N VAL A 38 -0.59 13.75 -4.47
CA VAL A 38 -1.34 15.01 -4.37
C VAL A 38 -0.42 16.17 -4.02
N ARG A 39 0.46 16.00 -3.02
CA ARG A 39 1.40 17.04 -2.60
C ARG A 39 2.35 17.46 -3.71
N GLU A 40 2.89 16.50 -4.46
CA GLU A 40 3.90 16.76 -5.49
C GLU A 40 3.30 17.34 -6.77
N ARG A 41 2.01 17.11 -7.04
CA ARG A 41 1.43 17.33 -8.37
C ARG A 41 0.19 18.20 -8.40
N SER A 42 -0.39 18.54 -7.25
CA SER A 42 -1.57 19.41 -7.12
C SER A 42 -1.22 20.89 -6.87
N HIS A 43 -0.03 21.34 -7.26
CA HIS A 43 0.36 22.73 -7.03
C HIS A 43 -0.40 23.66 -8.01
N LYS A 44 -1.48 24.28 -7.52
CA LYS A 44 -2.36 25.26 -8.20
C LYS A 44 -3.28 24.69 -9.27
N THR A 45 -4.43 24.13 -8.88
CA THR A 45 -5.63 23.85 -9.73
C THR A 45 -5.45 23.04 -11.02
N PHE A 46 -4.22 22.76 -11.46
CA PHE A 46 -3.87 22.14 -12.73
C PHE A 46 -2.76 21.12 -12.47
N TRP A 47 -2.92 19.95 -13.09
CA TRP A 47 -1.89 18.92 -13.14
C TRP A 47 -0.77 19.38 -14.07
N ALA A 48 0.46 19.50 -13.55
CA ALA A 48 1.64 19.86 -14.35
C ALA A 48 2.82 18.93 -14.05
N PRO A 49 3.63 18.56 -15.05
CA PRO A 49 4.89 17.86 -14.83
C PRO A 49 5.82 18.68 -13.92
N ALA A 50 6.53 18.00 -13.01
CA ALA A 50 7.47 18.67 -12.12
C ALA A 50 8.60 19.33 -12.94
N GLY A 51 8.93 20.59 -12.63
CA GLY A 51 10.04 21.30 -13.28
C GLY A 51 9.71 22.00 -14.60
N THR A 52 8.45 22.06 -15.04
CA THR A 52 8.06 22.94 -16.16
C THR A 52 8.06 24.40 -15.71
N THR A 53 9.22 25.04 -15.81
CA THR A 53 9.34 26.50 -15.80
C THR A 53 8.97 27.01 -17.20
N ASP A 54 7.78 27.60 -17.30
CA ASP A 54 7.39 28.57 -18.34
C ASP A 54 6.81 28.08 -19.69
N SER A 55 6.54 26.78 -19.89
CA SER A 55 5.79 26.31 -21.08
C SER A 55 4.65 25.37 -20.72
N THR A 56 3.46 25.59 -21.30
CA THR A 56 2.32 24.65 -21.21
C THR A 56 2.78 23.27 -21.69
N PRO A 57 2.69 22.23 -20.85
CA PRO A 57 3.15 20.89 -21.22
C PRO A 57 2.32 20.32 -22.39
N THR A 58 2.98 19.59 -23.29
CA THR A 58 2.28 18.92 -24.40
C THR A 58 1.44 17.75 -23.89
N PRO A 59 0.40 17.31 -24.64
CA PRO A 59 -0.36 16.12 -24.30
C PRO A 59 0.53 14.87 -24.05
N GLU A 60 1.59 14.68 -24.84
CA GLU A 60 2.53 13.56 -24.68
C GLU A 60 3.30 13.64 -23.36
N GLN A 61 3.75 14.84 -22.98
CA GLN A 61 4.43 15.06 -21.69
C GLN A 61 3.48 14.81 -20.52
N LEU A 62 2.22 15.22 -20.65
CA LEU A 62 1.17 14.94 -19.66
C LEU A 62 0.90 13.43 -19.55
N MET A 63 0.78 12.73 -20.68
CA MET A 63 0.57 11.27 -20.70
C MET A 63 1.74 10.52 -20.07
N GLN A 64 2.98 10.89 -20.40
CA GLN A 64 4.17 10.24 -19.84
C GLN A 64 4.26 10.47 -18.33
N THR A 65 4.08 11.73 -17.91
CA THR A 65 4.07 12.10 -16.49
C THR A 65 2.95 11.37 -15.73
N ALA A 66 1.75 11.30 -16.30
CA ALA A 66 0.64 10.59 -15.66
C ALA A 66 0.94 9.11 -15.45
N ARG A 67 1.57 8.45 -16.44
CA ARG A 67 1.99 7.05 -16.32
C ARG A 67 3.01 6.87 -15.20
N GLU A 68 4.16 7.53 -15.32
CA GLU A 68 5.29 7.30 -14.42
C GLU A 68 5.04 7.82 -13.00
N ASP A 69 4.43 8.99 -12.88
CA ASP A 69 4.34 9.69 -11.59
C ASP A 69 3.07 9.41 -10.79
N VAL A 70 2.04 8.85 -11.42
CA VAL A 70 0.76 8.52 -10.77
C VAL A 70 0.44 7.05 -10.94
N LEU A 71 0.17 6.64 -12.18
CA LEU A 71 -0.46 5.36 -12.44
C LEU A 71 0.46 4.21 -12.02
N ASP A 72 1.73 4.26 -12.37
CA ASP A 72 2.70 3.22 -12.03
C ASP A 72 2.95 3.15 -10.52
N LYS A 73 3.03 4.30 -9.84
CA LYS A 73 3.19 4.36 -8.38
C LYS A 73 1.98 3.79 -7.67
N LEU A 74 0.77 4.19 -8.07
CA LEU A 74 -0.47 3.66 -7.50
C LEU A 74 -0.60 2.16 -7.76
N LEU A 75 -0.37 1.72 -9.00
CA LEU A 75 -0.47 0.31 -9.37
C LEU A 75 0.50 -0.54 -8.54
N ARG A 76 1.75 -0.10 -8.40
CA ARG A 76 2.77 -0.81 -7.61
C ARG A 76 2.35 -0.97 -6.15
N ILE A 77 1.82 0.09 -5.55
CA ILE A 77 1.45 0.10 -4.13
C ILE A 77 0.17 -0.69 -3.88
N ILE A 78 -0.82 -0.60 -4.79
CA ILE A 78 -2.03 -1.43 -4.76
C ILE A 78 -1.67 -2.92 -4.87
N ASN A 79 -0.81 -3.26 -5.83
CA ASN A 79 -0.34 -4.65 -6.00
C ASN A 79 0.39 -5.14 -4.74
N GLY A 80 1.21 -4.31 -4.12
CA GLY A 80 1.88 -4.63 -2.85
C GLY A 80 0.89 -4.93 -1.72
N ALA A 81 -0.13 -4.08 -1.54
CA ALA A 81 -1.17 -4.30 -0.53
C ALA A 81 -1.98 -5.58 -0.81
N GLN A 82 -2.33 -5.85 -2.07
CA GLN A 82 -3.00 -7.09 -2.46
C GLN A 82 -2.14 -8.33 -2.20
N CYS A 83 -0.82 -8.26 -2.41
CA CYS A 83 0.07 -9.37 -2.08
C CYS A 83 0.07 -9.69 -0.58
N VAL A 84 0.10 -8.67 0.29
CA VAL A 84 0.00 -8.86 1.75
C VAL A 84 -1.30 -9.55 2.12
N MET A 85 -2.44 -9.09 1.57
CA MET A 85 -3.74 -9.71 1.84
C MET A 85 -3.78 -11.18 1.41
N LYS A 86 -3.25 -11.49 0.21
CA LYS A 86 -3.18 -12.87 -0.31
C LYS A 86 -2.30 -13.78 0.56
N ASP A 87 -1.17 -13.27 1.05
CA ASP A 87 -0.30 -14.05 1.92
C ASP A 87 -0.99 -14.36 3.25
N ILE A 88 -1.66 -13.38 3.85
CA ILE A 88 -2.46 -13.58 5.06
C ILE A 88 -3.57 -14.61 4.82
N GLU A 89 -4.32 -14.50 3.71
CA GLU A 89 -5.36 -15.48 3.35
C GLU A 89 -4.78 -16.89 3.24
N HIS A 90 -3.63 -17.05 2.59
CA HIS A 90 -2.93 -18.32 2.44
C HIS A 90 -2.47 -18.89 3.80
N GLN A 91 -1.89 -18.05 4.65
CA GLN A 91 -1.48 -18.44 6.00
C GLN A 91 -2.67 -18.90 6.84
N ARG A 92 -3.82 -18.20 6.75
CA ARG A 92 -5.06 -18.58 7.45
C ARG A 92 -5.66 -19.87 6.90
N ALA A 93 -5.58 -20.10 5.59
CA ALA A 93 -6.06 -21.34 4.97
C ALA A 93 -5.25 -22.56 5.45
N LYS A 94 -3.91 -22.44 5.49
CA LYS A 94 -3.01 -23.50 5.98
C LYS A 94 -3.27 -23.93 7.43
N ARG A 95 -3.77 -23.03 8.28
CA ARG A 95 -4.08 -23.32 9.69
C ARG A 95 -5.42 -24.03 9.89
N LYS A 96 -6.29 -24.03 8.87
CA LYS A 96 -7.61 -24.67 8.92
C LYS A 96 -7.60 -26.13 8.42
N THR A 97 -6.52 -26.53 7.75
CA THR A 97 -6.20 -27.91 7.33
C THR A 97 -5.33 -28.59 8.36
#